data_AF-A0A9P1I944-F1
#
_entry.id   AF-A0A9P1I944-F1
#
_cell.length_a   1.000
_cell.length_b   1.000
_cell.length_c   1.000
_cell.angle_alpha   90.00
_cell.angle_beta   90.00
_cell.angle_gamma   90.00
#
_symmetry.space_group_name_H-M   'P 1'
#
loop_
_entity.id
_entity.type
_entity.pdbx_description
1 polymer ?
#
loop_
_entity_poly.entity_id
_entity_poly.type
_entity_poly.pdbx_seq_one_letter_code
_entity_poly.pdbx_strand_id
1 'polypeptide(L)'
;MLKSIKFVTIFQILLNFLLVRAEIYCNGDNWMDQPICNVIQNSVMNFKFNSVKDLKNIKTDLSSIHHIQNGIEIEIPDLIVFEFLPNVTSIRNKDGPAIKFSNHQHFKQIKFPNLQNLSGYPIHIFFEDDQYLKLSSKRGEDLAEIYLRTQKPEDPQKCSEVFNFIDVWYHDIHVKMPLPQYYFYVVIGICIVLFLMLVGIGYRTCEVYELWQEAIKEAAAASDEENFANVLSIEAEETEEK
;
A
#
# COMPACT_ATOMS: atom_id res chain seq x y z
N MET A 1 26.29 -48.96 44.36
CA MET A 1 25.04 -48.56 43.68
C MET A 1 24.99 -47.12 43.18
N LEU A 2 25.84 -46.18 43.63
CA LEU A 2 25.80 -44.77 43.18
C LEU A 2 26.45 -44.46 41.81
N LYS A 3 27.23 -45.36 41.20
CA LYS A 3 27.91 -45.11 39.90
C LYS A 3 27.00 -45.34 38.68
N SER A 4 25.96 -46.14 38.80
CA SER A 4 25.10 -46.54 37.68
C SER A 4 24.06 -45.49 37.30
N ILE A 5 23.63 -44.64 38.25
CA ILE A 5 22.56 -43.65 38.07
C ILE A 5 23.02 -42.45 37.22
N LYS A 6 24.31 -42.10 37.27
CA LYS A 6 24.88 -41.00 36.46
C LYS A 6 25.02 -41.34 34.97
N PHE A 7 25.16 -42.62 34.64
CA PHE A 7 25.38 -43.04 33.25
C PHE A 7 24.08 -43.05 32.44
N VAL A 8 22.97 -43.43 33.07
CA VAL A 8 21.63 -43.45 32.44
C VAL A 8 21.17 -42.03 32.10
N THR A 9 21.40 -41.07 32.99
CA THR A 9 21.01 -39.66 32.77
C THR A 9 21.83 -38.99 31.67
N ILE A 10 23.14 -39.24 31.61
CA ILE A 10 24.01 -38.73 30.54
C ILE A 10 23.65 -39.36 29.19
N PHE A 11 23.33 -40.66 29.16
CA PHE A 11 22.88 -41.35 27.96
C PHE A 11 21.53 -40.81 27.45
N GLN A 12 20.57 -40.52 28.34
CA GLN A 12 19.28 -39.92 27.99
C GLN A 12 19.44 -38.50 27.40
N ILE A 13 20.36 -37.71 27.95
CA ILE A 13 20.64 -36.34 27.46
C ILE A 13 21.35 -36.40 26.11
N LEU A 14 22.33 -37.31 25.93
CA LEU A 14 23.00 -37.52 24.65
C LEU A 14 22.04 -38.06 23.57
N LEU A 15 21.11 -38.94 23.92
CA LEU A 15 20.11 -39.46 22.99
C LEU A 15 19.14 -38.37 22.52
N ASN A 16 18.78 -37.42 23.40
CA ASN A 16 17.99 -36.24 23.02
C ASN A 16 18.79 -35.24 22.16
N PHE A 17 20.10 -35.09 22.39
CA PHE A 17 20.97 -34.25 21.55
C PHE A 17 21.21 -34.85 20.15
N LEU A 18 21.15 -36.18 20.00
CA LEU A 18 21.27 -36.87 18.71
C LEU A 18 19.97 -36.80 17.88
N LEU A 19 18.87 -36.29 18.45
CA LEU A 19 17.59 -36.09 17.75
C LEU A 19 17.42 -34.68 17.18
N VAL A 20 18.52 -33.97 16.88
CA VAL A 20 18.46 -32.82 15.97
C VAL A 20 18.10 -33.38 14.60
N ARG A 21 16.81 -33.39 14.26
CA ARG A 21 16.34 -33.76 12.92
C ARG A 21 17.00 -32.78 11.95
N ALA A 22 17.76 -33.31 10.99
CA ALA A 22 18.21 -32.53 9.87
C ALA A 22 16.97 -31.99 9.15
N GLU A 23 16.86 -30.67 9.05
CA GLU A 23 15.79 -30.04 8.28
C GLU A 23 16.01 -30.32 6.79
N ILE A 24 14.97 -30.80 6.12
CA ILE A 24 14.97 -30.98 4.67
C ILE A 24 14.42 -29.71 4.04
N TYR A 25 15.24 -29.10 3.20
CA TYR A 25 14.91 -27.87 2.47
C TYR A 25 14.43 -28.20 1.06
N CYS A 26 13.33 -27.57 0.64
CA CYS A 26 12.79 -27.71 -0.71
C CYS A 26 12.60 -26.35 -1.36
N ASN A 27 12.60 -26.36 -2.69
CA ASN A 27 12.29 -25.19 -3.46
C ASN A 27 10.76 -25.03 -3.58
N GLY A 28 10.24 -23.79 -3.47
CA GLY A 28 8.81 -23.48 -3.56
C GLY A 28 8.16 -23.70 -4.93
N ASP A 29 8.95 -23.92 -5.99
CA ASP A 29 8.47 -24.27 -7.33
C ASP A 29 8.25 -25.78 -7.52
N ASN A 30 9.01 -26.61 -6.81
CA ASN A 30 9.06 -28.07 -6.97
C ASN A 30 8.78 -28.81 -5.65
N TRP A 31 8.14 -28.13 -4.70
CA TRP A 31 7.87 -28.70 -3.38
C TRP A 31 7.05 -29.98 -3.47
N MET A 32 6.06 -30.04 -4.37
CA MET A 32 5.12 -31.16 -4.55
C MET A 32 5.77 -32.50 -4.91
N ASP A 33 6.97 -32.49 -5.51
CA ASP A 33 7.68 -33.68 -5.95
C ASP A 33 8.59 -34.28 -4.86
N GLN A 34 8.70 -33.60 -3.72
CA GLN A 34 9.54 -34.03 -2.59
C GLN A 34 8.67 -34.77 -1.55
N PRO A 35 9.03 -36.01 -1.16
CA PRO A 35 8.21 -36.79 -0.23
C PRO A 35 8.22 -36.23 1.19
N ILE A 36 9.33 -35.61 1.61
CA ILE A 36 9.49 -35.01 2.93
C ILE A 36 10.07 -33.62 2.74
N CYS A 37 9.42 -32.61 3.32
CA CYS A 37 9.88 -31.24 3.29
C CYS A 37 9.61 -30.53 4.60
N ASN A 38 10.64 -29.95 5.23
CA ASN A 38 10.49 -29.19 6.48
C ASN A 38 10.50 -27.69 6.24
N VAL A 39 11.32 -27.22 5.30
CA VAL A 39 11.51 -25.80 5.02
C VAL A 39 11.35 -25.53 3.52
N ILE A 40 10.47 -24.59 3.16
CA ILE A 40 10.33 -24.09 1.80
C ILE A 40 11.13 -22.80 1.64
N GLN A 41 12.00 -22.75 0.63
CA GLN A 41 12.89 -21.62 0.36
C GLN A 41 13.09 -21.39 -1.14
N ASN A 42 13.88 -20.36 -1.48
CA ASN A 42 14.29 -19.94 -2.83
C ASN A 42 13.17 -19.41 -3.74
N SER A 43 11.93 -19.89 -3.61
CA SER A 43 10.78 -19.41 -4.39
C SER A 43 9.47 -19.52 -3.60
N VAL A 44 8.45 -18.80 -4.06
CA VAL A 44 7.10 -18.80 -3.48
C VAL A 44 6.49 -20.20 -3.59
N MET A 45 5.88 -20.69 -2.50
CA MET A 45 5.14 -21.95 -2.53
C MET A 45 3.80 -21.76 -3.24
N ASN A 46 3.66 -22.34 -4.43
CA ASN A 46 2.46 -22.18 -5.24
C ASN A 46 1.44 -23.31 -5.00
N PHE A 47 0.28 -22.98 -4.45
CA PHE A 47 -0.92 -23.82 -4.39
C PHE A 47 -1.87 -23.45 -5.52
N LYS A 48 -1.47 -23.75 -6.76
CA LYS A 48 -2.29 -23.50 -7.96
C LYS A 48 -2.89 -24.80 -8.45
N PHE A 49 -4.17 -25.00 -8.18
CA PHE A 49 -4.88 -26.24 -8.54
C PHE A 49 -6.23 -25.91 -9.16
N ASN A 50 -6.65 -26.74 -10.12
CA ASN A 50 -7.97 -26.59 -10.74
C ASN A 50 -9.08 -26.97 -9.75
N SER A 51 -8.81 -27.87 -8.81
CA SER A 51 -9.75 -28.29 -7.78
C SER A 51 -9.04 -28.72 -6.50
N VAL A 52 -9.77 -28.64 -5.38
CA VAL A 52 -9.35 -29.23 -4.09
C VAL A 52 -9.10 -30.75 -4.22
N LYS A 53 -9.70 -31.42 -5.21
CA LYS A 53 -9.46 -32.85 -5.45
C LYS A 53 -8.03 -33.15 -5.91
N ASP A 54 -7.36 -32.18 -6.54
CA ASP A 54 -6.01 -32.35 -7.09
C ASP A 54 -4.95 -32.44 -5.99
N LEU A 55 -5.26 -31.98 -4.77
CA LEU A 55 -4.39 -32.13 -3.59
C LEU A 55 -4.08 -33.60 -3.28
N LYS A 56 -4.91 -34.56 -3.72
CA LYS A 56 -4.64 -35.99 -3.55
C LYS A 56 -3.43 -36.49 -4.33
N ASN A 57 -2.96 -35.73 -5.31
CA ASN A 57 -1.84 -36.11 -6.18
C ASN A 57 -0.48 -35.57 -5.68
N ILE A 58 -0.47 -34.82 -4.57
CA ILE A 58 0.75 -34.29 -3.97
C ILE A 58 1.51 -35.43 -3.27
N LYS A 59 2.80 -35.57 -3.57
CA LYS A 59 3.66 -36.58 -2.91
C LYS A 59 4.17 -36.09 -1.55
N THR A 60 4.30 -34.78 -1.40
CA THR A 60 4.75 -34.14 -0.16
C THR A 60 3.77 -34.32 0.96
N ASP A 61 4.28 -34.75 2.11
CA ASP A 61 3.55 -34.61 3.36
C ASP A 61 3.51 -33.13 3.79
N LEU A 62 2.40 -32.45 3.50
CA LEU A 62 2.19 -31.07 3.91
C LEU A 62 2.27 -30.87 5.43
N SER A 63 2.08 -31.93 6.23
CA SER A 63 2.24 -31.87 7.68
C SER A 63 3.71 -31.85 8.12
N SER A 64 4.67 -32.20 7.26
CA SER A 64 6.09 -32.11 7.59
C SER A 64 6.65 -30.69 7.48
N ILE A 65 5.92 -29.78 6.83
CA ILE A 65 6.36 -28.41 6.56
C ILE A 65 6.17 -27.56 7.83
N HIS A 66 7.24 -26.91 8.26
CA HIS A 66 7.27 -26.05 9.45
C HIS A 66 7.57 -24.59 9.13
N HIS A 67 8.38 -24.34 8.11
CA HIS A 67 8.87 -23.00 7.78
C HIS A 67 8.76 -22.70 6.28
N ILE A 68 8.32 -21.49 5.95
CA ILE A 68 8.22 -20.99 4.57
C ILE A 68 8.89 -19.62 4.50
N GLN A 69 9.91 -19.47 3.66
CA GLN A 69 10.78 -18.27 3.63
C GLN A 69 10.44 -17.25 2.54
N ASN A 70 9.70 -17.65 1.52
CA ASN A 70 9.37 -16.84 0.35
C ASN A 70 7.85 -16.70 0.13
N GLY A 71 7.07 -16.91 1.19
CA GLY A 71 5.62 -16.82 1.17
C GLY A 71 4.90 -17.95 0.44
N ILE A 72 3.58 -17.84 0.43
CA ILE A 72 2.66 -18.78 -0.24
C ILE A 72 1.70 -18.01 -1.15
N GLU A 73 1.42 -18.57 -2.32
CA GLU A 73 0.35 -18.10 -3.21
C GLU A 73 -0.67 -19.23 -3.37
N ILE A 74 -1.93 -18.93 -3.11
CA ILE A 74 -3.03 -19.90 -3.11
C ILE A 74 -4.02 -19.46 -4.18
N GLU A 75 -4.30 -20.35 -5.12
CA GLU A 75 -5.23 -20.14 -6.23
C GLU A 75 -5.94 -21.47 -6.52
N ILE A 76 -7.09 -21.68 -5.85
CA ILE A 76 -7.89 -22.90 -5.97
C ILE A 76 -9.37 -22.50 -6.08
N PRO A 77 -9.98 -22.41 -7.28
CA PRO A 77 -11.27 -21.73 -7.49
C PRO A 77 -12.42 -22.12 -6.54
N ASP A 78 -12.51 -23.41 -6.21
CA ASP A 78 -13.57 -24.00 -5.37
C ASP A 78 -13.20 -24.13 -3.88
N LEU A 79 -12.12 -23.46 -3.44
CA LEU A 79 -11.69 -23.52 -2.05
C LEU A 79 -12.69 -22.82 -1.13
N ILE A 80 -13.15 -23.53 -0.11
CA ILE A 80 -14.01 -22.98 0.95
C ILE A 80 -13.20 -22.71 2.22
N VAL A 81 -12.32 -23.64 2.58
CA VAL A 81 -11.49 -23.60 3.79
C VAL A 81 -10.05 -23.97 3.42
N PHE A 82 -9.09 -23.15 3.84
CA PHE A 82 -7.67 -23.47 3.73
C PHE A 82 -7.16 -24.01 5.07
N GLU A 83 -6.81 -25.29 5.12
CA GLU A 83 -6.28 -25.94 6.35
C GLU A 83 -5.17 -26.97 6.06
N PHE A 84 -4.53 -26.85 4.89
CA PHE A 84 -3.59 -27.86 4.39
C PHE A 84 -2.20 -27.81 5.07
N LEU A 85 -1.89 -26.77 5.82
CA LEU A 85 -0.58 -26.53 6.43
C LEU A 85 -0.65 -26.51 7.97
N PRO A 86 -0.99 -27.65 8.60
CA PRO A 86 -1.32 -27.68 10.03
C PRO A 86 -0.11 -27.41 10.94
N ASN A 87 1.11 -27.72 10.52
CA ASN A 87 2.31 -27.65 11.36
C ASN A 87 3.23 -26.48 11.02
N VAL A 88 2.80 -25.58 10.13
CA VAL A 88 3.56 -24.39 9.77
C VAL A 88 3.55 -23.41 10.94
N THR A 89 4.74 -23.05 11.39
CA THR A 89 4.96 -22.13 12.52
C THR A 89 5.45 -20.77 12.07
N SER A 90 6.07 -20.68 10.88
CA SER A 90 6.61 -19.42 10.34
C SER A 90 6.38 -19.33 8.84
N ILE A 91 5.80 -18.21 8.39
CA ILE A 91 5.69 -17.82 6.98
C ILE A 91 6.28 -16.42 6.85
N ARG A 92 7.30 -16.30 6.00
CA ARG A 92 7.96 -15.03 5.74
C ARG A 92 8.06 -14.80 4.25
N ASN A 93 8.08 -13.54 3.85
CA ASN A 93 8.44 -13.11 2.51
C ASN A 93 9.04 -11.70 2.60
N LYS A 94 10.31 -11.57 2.21
CA LYS A 94 11.02 -10.29 2.25
C LYS A 94 10.72 -9.40 1.04
N ASP A 95 10.28 -10.00 -0.06
CA ASP A 95 10.13 -9.34 -1.36
C ASP A 95 8.65 -9.21 -1.79
N GLY A 96 7.71 -9.61 -0.92
CA GLY A 96 6.28 -9.65 -1.23
C GLY A 96 5.41 -10.02 -0.04
N PRO A 97 4.09 -10.24 -0.25
CA PRO A 97 3.20 -10.71 0.81
C PRO A 97 3.60 -12.10 1.30
N ALA A 98 3.44 -12.34 2.60
CA ALA A 98 3.71 -13.65 3.17
C ALA A 98 2.66 -14.68 2.72
N ILE A 99 1.40 -14.25 2.58
CA ILE A 99 0.30 -15.07 2.09
C ILE A 99 -0.45 -14.28 1.02
N LYS A 100 -0.64 -14.87 -0.15
CA LYS A 100 -1.49 -14.33 -1.22
C LYS A 100 -2.60 -15.31 -1.55
N PHE A 101 -3.84 -14.82 -1.57
CA PHE A 101 -5.01 -15.55 -2.07
C PHE A 101 -5.50 -14.89 -3.34
N SER A 102 -5.65 -15.67 -4.41
CA SER A 102 -6.11 -15.18 -5.71
C SER A 102 -7.31 -15.98 -6.23
N ASN A 103 -8.29 -15.28 -6.82
CA ASN A 103 -9.35 -15.87 -7.65
C ASN A 103 -10.30 -16.87 -6.96
N HIS A 104 -10.54 -16.75 -5.65
CA HIS A 104 -11.46 -17.64 -4.95
C HIS A 104 -12.90 -17.10 -4.90
N GLN A 105 -13.86 -17.87 -5.41
CA GLN A 105 -15.27 -17.46 -5.41
C GLN A 105 -16.03 -17.86 -4.15
N HIS A 106 -15.58 -18.88 -3.44
CA HIS A 106 -16.33 -19.47 -2.31
C HIS A 106 -15.54 -19.50 -1.00
N PHE A 107 -14.40 -18.80 -0.95
CA PHE A 107 -13.48 -18.88 0.16
C PHE A 107 -14.05 -18.19 1.40
N LYS A 108 -13.99 -18.88 2.55
CA LYS A 108 -14.65 -18.45 3.78
C LYS A 108 -13.76 -18.49 5.01
N GLN A 109 -12.79 -19.39 5.06
CA GLN A 109 -11.99 -19.61 6.28
C GLN A 109 -10.54 -19.95 5.98
N ILE A 110 -9.65 -19.37 6.78
CA ILE A 110 -8.20 -19.60 6.76
C ILE A 110 -7.81 -20.21 8.11
N LYS A 111 -7.10 -21.34 8.11
CA LYS A 111 -6.61 -21.97 9.34
C LYS A 111 -5.11 -22.24 9.26
N PHE A 112 -4.40 -21.61 10.19
CA PHE A 112 -3.00 -21.90 10.48
C PHE A 112 -2.83 -22.11 11.99
N PRO A 113 -3.19 -23.30 12.52
CA PRO A 113 -3.36 -23.49 13.97
C PRO A 113 -2.06 -23.28 14.76
N ASN A 114 -0.91 -23.52 14.12
CA ASN A 114 0.40 -23.44 14.77
C ASN A 114 1.24 -22.23 14.31
N LEU A 115 0.69 -21.31 13.51
CA LEU A 115 1.43 -20.17 12.99
C LEU A 115 1.70 -19.15 14.10
N GLN A 116 2.99 -18.87 14.32
CA GLN A 116 3.50 -17.97 15.35
C GLN A 116 4.25 -16.78 14.76
N ASN A 117 4.70 -16.88 13.51
CA ASN A 117 5.46 -15.83 12.86
C ASN A 117 4.98 -15.62 11.44
N LEU A 118 4.49 -14.41 11.16
CA LEU A 118 4.02 -14.01 9.85
C LEU A 118 4.63 -12.67 9.49
N SER A 119 5.44 -12.62 8.44
CA SER A 119 6.15 -11.39 8.03
C SER A 119 6.17 -11.26 6.52
N GLY A 120 5.50 -10.25 5.98
CA GLY A 120 5.51 -9.92 4.54
C GLY A 120 5.84 -8.44 4.34
N TYR A 121 6.27 -8.07 3.14
CA TYR A 121 6.50 -6.67 2.76
C TYR A 121 5.90 -6.38 1.37
N PRO A 122 5.16 -5.27 1.16
CA PRO A 122 4.81 -4.24 2.15
C PRO A 122 3.73 -4.68 3.15
N ILE A 123 3.06 -5.80 2.89
CA ILE A 123 1.91 -6.30 3.65
C ILE A 123 2.06 -7.79 3.96
N HIS A 124 1.37 -8.28 5.01
CA HIS A 124 1.49 -9.67 5.44
C HIS A 124 0.59 -10.61 4.63
N ILE A 125 -0.70 -10.26 4.47
CA ILE A 125 -1.70 -11.05 3.75
C ILE A 125 -2.30 -10.22 2.62
N PHE A 126 -2.32 -10.76 1.42
CA PHE A 126 -2.90 -10.12 0.24
C PHE A 126 -4.06 -10.95 -0.32
N PHE A 127 -5.18 -10.29 -0.63
CA PHE A 127 -6.30 -10.89 -1.34
C PHE A 127 -6.46 -10.22 -2.70
N GLU A 128 -6.38 -11.00 -3.77
CA GLU A 128 -6.53 -10.55 -5.15
C GLU A 128 -7.76 -11.23 -5.77
N ASP A 129 -8.74 -10.45 -6.19
CA ASP A 129 -9.95 -10.95 -6.88
C ASP A 129 -10.71 -12.01 -6.07
N ASP A 130 -10.65 -11.88 -4.74
CA ASP A 130 -11.11 -12.90 -3.80
C ASP A 130 -12.38 -12.48 -3.06
N GLN A 131 -13.38 -13.37 -3.01
CA GLN A 131 -14.63 -13.11 -2.29
C GLN A 131 -14.55 -13.38 -0.79
N TYR A 132 -13.40 -13.73 -0.22
CA TYR A 132 -13.21 -14.00 1.21
C TYR A 132 -13.76 -12.89 2.09
N LEU A 133 -13.41 -11.64 1.76
CA LEU A 133 -13.88 -10.47 2.49
C LEU A 133 -15.34 -10.09 2.19
N LYS A 134 -16.03 -10.79 1.30
CA LYS A 134 -17.48 -10.67 1.10
C LYS A 134 -18.23 -11.82 1.75
N LEU A 135 -17.68 -13.03 1.71
CA LEU A 135 -18.38 -14.27 2.06
C LEU A 135 -18.06 -14.83 3.44
N SER A 136 -16.94 -14.44 4.07
CA SER A 136 -16.66 -14.89 5.42
C SER A 136 -17.56 -14.17 6.42
N SER A 137 -18.44 -14.94 7.08
CA SER A 137 -19.30 -14.48 8.19
C SER A 137 -18.51 -14.25 9.48
N LYS A 138 -17.28 -14.78 9.55
CA LYS A 138 -16.30 -14.66 10.64
C LYS A 138 -15.06 -13.88 10.22
N ARG A 139 -15.23 -13.00 9.21
CA ARG A 139 -14.22 -12.19 8.52
C ARG A 139 -13.08 -11.66 9.41
N GLY A 140 -13.40 -11.27 10.64
CA GLY A 140 -12.45 -10.75 11.60
C GLY A 140 -11.86 -11.78 12.56
N GLU A 141 -12.57 -12.86 12.92
CA GLU A 141 -12.12 -13.78 13.97
C GLU A 141 -10.88 -14.56 13.53
N ASP A 142 -10.91 -15.19 12.36
CA ASP A 142 -9.80 -16.03 11.88
C ASP A 142 -8.53 -15.18 11.62
N LEU A 143 -8.70 -14.05 10.93
CA LEU A 143 -7.59 -13.14 10.62
C LEU A 143 -7.07 -12.42 11.87
N ALA A 144 -7.93 -12.04 12.82
CA ALA A 144 -7.50 -11.47 14.09
C ALA A 144 -6.78 -12.51 14.95
N GLU A 145 -7.22 -13.77 14.95
CA GLU A 145 -6.54 -14.84 15.68
C GLU A 145 -5.14 -15.10 15.10
N ILE A 146 -4.98 -15.02 13.77
CA ILE A 146 -3.67 -15.08 13.11
C ILE A 146 -2.84 -13.85 13.48
N TYR A 147 -3.42 -12.64 13.42
CA TYR A 147 -2.74 -11.40 13.80
C TYR A 147 -2.22 -11.45 15.24
N LEU A 148 -3.09 -11.77 16.20
CA LEU A 148 -2.76 -11.83 17.63
C LEU A 148 -1.68 -12.87 17.94
N ARG A 149 -1.66 -14.01 17.24
CA ARG A 149 -0.62 -15.03 17.42
C ARG A 149 0.72 -14.67 16.79
N THR A 150 0.71 -13.84 15.75
CA THR A 150 1.91 -13.55 14.94
C THR A 150 2.58 -12.23 15.29
N GLN A 151 1.87 -11.37 16.05
CA GLN A 151 2.44 -10.18 16.68
C GLN A 151 3.52 -10.57 17.70
N LYS A 152 4.75 -10.10 17.46
CA LYS A 152 5.74 -10.02 18.54
C LYS A 152 5.31 -8.94 19.54
N PRO A 153 5.59 -9.09 20.84
CA PRO A 153 5.41 -8.01 21.81
C PRO A 153 6.50 -6.96 21.56
N GLU A 154 6.32 -6.11 20.56
CA GLU A 154 7.13 -4.92 20.34
C GLU A 154 6.24 -3.68 20.55
N ASP A 155 6.60 -2.93 21.59
CA ASP A 155 6.22 -1.55 21.97
C ASP A 155 4.74 -1.13 21.78
N PRO A 156 3.96 -0.85 22.85
CA PRO A 156 2.53 -0.58 22.80
C PRO A 156 2.13 0.78 22.16
N GLN A 157 2.93 1.38 21.28
CA GLN A 157 2.78 2.80 20.91
C GLN A 157 2.35 3.15 19.49
N LYS A 158 1.97 2.22 18.61
CA LYS A 158 1.38 2.59 17.31
C LYS A 158 0.21 1.71 16.88
N CYS A 159 -1.00 2.11 17.23
CA CYS A 159 -2.25 1.62 16.62
C CYS A 159 -2.37 1.89 15.09
N SER A 160 -1.33 2.45 14.45
CA SER A 160 -1.28 2.75 13.02
C SER A 160 -0.82 1.57 12.15
N GLU A 161 -0.23 0.51 12.72
CA GLU A 161 0.35 -0.61 11.93
C GLU A 161 -0.63 -1.74 11.62
N VAL A 162 -1.83 -1.71 12.22
CA VAL A 162 -2.91 -2.67 11.92
C VAL A 162 -3.32 -2.58 10.43
N PHE A 163 -3.18 -1.41 9.81
CA PHE A 163 -3.53 -1.18 8.40
C PHE A 163 -2.56 -1.83 7.39
N ASN A 164 -1.34 -2.20 7.79
CA ASN A 164 -0.39 -2.88 6.91
C ASN A 164 -0.48 -4.41 6.97
N PHE A 165 -1.39 -4.95 7.78
CA PHE A 165 -1.51 -6.39 7.96
C PHE A 165 -2.19 -7.09 6.78
N ILE A 166 -3.22 -6.45 6.20
CA ILE A 166 -4.03 -7.01 5.12
C ILE A 166 -4.26 -5.93 4.06
N ASP A 167 -4.05 -6.29 2.78
CA ASP A 167 -4.52 -5.48 1.64
C ASP A 167 -5.37 -6.34 0.68
N VAL A 168 -6.24 -5.66 -0.06
CA VAL A 168 -7.33 -6.28 -0.83
C VAL A 168 -7.47 -5.58 -2.16
N TRP A 169 -7.25 -6.31 -3.23
CA TRP A 169 -7.50 -5.88 -4.59
C TRP A 169 -8.71 -6.62 -5.15
N TYR A 170 -9.67 -5.87 -5.69
CA TYR A 170 -10.81 -6.38 -6.45
C TYR A 170 -10.71 -5.86 -7.88
N HIS A 171 -10.46 -6.73 -8.85
CA HIS A 171 -10.85 -6.56 -10.24
C HIS A 171 -12.34 -6.88 -10.35
N ASP A 172 -13.10 -5.88 -10.80
CA ASP A 172 -14.54 -5.86 -11.09
C ASP A 172 -15.56 -5.89 -9.93
N ILE A 173 -15.87 -4.68 -9.46
CA ILE A 173 -17.21 -4.15 -9.75
C ILE A 173 -17.00 -2.82 -10.47
N HIS A 174 -17.65 -2.65 -11.62
CA HIS A 174 -17.84 -1.36 -12.28
C HIS A 174 -18.36 -0.29 -11.32
N VAL A 175 -17.45 0.39 -10.63
CA VAL A 175 -17.56 1.84 -10.47
C VAL A 175 -16.40 2.38 -11.26
N LYS A 176 -16.70 2.88 -12.45
CA LYS A 176 -15.90 3.94 -13.04
C LYS A 176 -15.89 5.08 -12.02
N MET A 177 -14.91 5.11 -11.13
CA MET A 177 -14.37 6.38 -10.67
C MET A 177 -13.16 6.61 -11.55
N PRO A 178 -13.33 7.33 -12.66
CA PRO A 178 -12.25 7.53 -13.57
C PRO A 178 -11.27 8.47 -12.85
N LEU A 179 -10.02 8.00 -12.69
CA LEU A 179 -8.87 8.82 -12.31
C LEU A 179 -8.80 10.23 -12.98
N PRO A 180 -9.44 10.55 -14.13
CA PRO A 180 -9.54 11.94 -14.60
C PRO A 180 -10.41 12.90 -13.78
N GLN A 181 -11.32 12.48 -12.90
CA GLN A 181 -12.21 13.45 -12.21
C GLN A 181 -11.46 14.30 -11.19
N TYR A 182 -10.58 13.72 -10.37
CA TYR A 182 -9.76 14.51 -9.44
C TYR A 182 -8.85 15.49 -10.19
N TYR A 183 -8.21 15.03 -11.28
CA TYR A 183 -7.38 15.91 -12.11
C TYR A 183 -8.19 17.02 -12.77
N PHE A 184 -9.43 16.73 -13.19
CA PHE A 184 -10.34 17.71 -13.77
C PHE A 184 -10.77 18.79 -12.75
N TYR A 185 -11.10 18.42 -11.51
CA TYR A 185 -11.43 19.39 -10.46
C TYR A 185 -10.22 20.23 -10.02
N VAL A 186 -9.02 19.63 -9.99
CA VAL A 186 -7.78 20.35 -9.70
C VAL A 186 -7.46 21.35 -10.83
N VAL A 187 -7.60 20.96 -12.09
CA VAL A 187 -7.39 21.85 -13.25
C VAL A 187 -8.42 22.98 -13.26
N ILE A 188 -9.72 22.69 -13.02
CA ILE A 188 -10.75 23.72 -12.89
C ILE A 188 -10.43 24.67 -11.73
N GLY A 189 -10.01 24.15 -10.58
CA GLY A 189 -9.60 24.96 -9.44
C GLY A 189 -8.46 25.92 -9.78
N ILE A 190 -7.42 25.43 -10.46
CA ILE A 190 -6.30 26.26 -10.93
C ILE A 190 -6.79 27.32 -11.93
N CYS A 191 -7.65 26.96 -12.88
CA CYS A 191 -8.20 27.91 -13.85
C CYS A 191 -9.02 29.03 -13.18
N ILE A 192 -9.84 28.71 -12.18
CA ILE A 192 -10.62 29.71 -11.42
C ILE A 192 -9.69 30.67 -10.68
N VAL A 193 -8.65 30.14 -10.01
CA VAL A 193 -7.68 30.95 -9.28
C VAL A 193 -6.90 31.87 -10.22
N LEU A 194 -6.48 31.37 -11.39
CA LEU A 194 -5.83 32.20 -12.41
C LEU A 194 -6.77 33.27 -12.98
N PHE A 195 -8.03 32.94 -13.23
CA PHE A 195 -9.03 33.90 -13.70
C PHE A 195 -9.24 35.02 -12.69
N LEU A 196 -9.39 34.70 -11.40
CA LEU A 196 -9.53 35.69 -10.34
C LEU A 196 -8.29 36.58 -10.21
N MET A 197 -7.09 36.03 -10.37
CA MET A 197 -5.85 36.83 -10.41
C MET A 197 -5.82 37.79 -11.61
N LEU A 198 -6.21 37.34 -12.80
CA LEU A 198 -6.26 38.20 -13.99
C LEU A 198 -7.31 39.31 -13.86
N VAL A 199 -8.48 39.01 -13.31
CA VAL A 199 -9.50 40.03 -13.01
C VAL A 199 -8.96 41.03 -11.99
N GLY A 200 -8.28 40.57 -10.93
CA GLY A 200 -7.65 41.44 -9.94
C GLY A 200 -6.57 42.35 -10.53
N ILE A 201 -5.71 41.81 -11.41
CA ILE A 201 -4.70 42.59 -12.13
C ILE A 201 -5.38 43.60 -13.06
N GLY A 202 -6.41 43.17 -13.80
CA GLY A 202 -7.20 44.04 -14.68
C GLY A 202 -7.81 45.22 -13.93
N TYR A 203 -8.43 44.96 -12.78
CA TYR A 203 -9.00 45.99 -11.91
C TYR A 203 -7.94 46.98 -11.44
N ARG A 204 -6.78 46.49 -10.98
CA ARG A 204 -5.64 47.34 -10.59
C ARG A 204 -5.10 48.17 -11.75
N THR A 205 -4.98 47.60 -12.94
CA THR A 205 -4.52 48.35 -14.12
C THR A 205 -5.53 49.38 -14.59
N CYS A 206 -6.83 49.14 -14.38
CA CYS A 206 -7.88 50.10 -14.72
C CYS A 206 -7.87 51.29 -13.75
N GLU A 207 -7.74 51.03 -12.45
CA GLU A 207 -7.55 52.05 -11.41
C GLU A 207 -6.31 52.93 -11.70
N VAL A 208 -5.19 52.30 -12.07
CA VAL A 208 -3.98 53.03 -12.46
C VAL A 208 -4.17 53.81 -13.77
N TYR A 209 -4.94 53.28 -14.72
CA TYR A 209 -5.22 53.95 -15.98
C TYR A 209 -6.09 55.19 -15.80
N GLU A 210 -7.11 55.14 -14.93
CA GLU A 210 -7.91 56.32 -14.58
C GLU A 210 -7.06 57.42 -13.96
N LEU A 211 -6.20 57.08 -12.98
CA LEU A 211 -5.26 58.02 -12.39
C LEU A 211 -4.30 58.61 -13.42
N TRP A 212 -3.84 57.79 -14.37
CA TRP A 212 -2.95 58.25 -15.44
C TRP A 212 -3.67 59.17 -16.44
N GLN A 213 -4.95 58.93 -16.72
CA GLN A 213 -5.77 59.81 -17.56
C GLN A 213 -6.05 61.16 -16.90
N GLU A 214 -6.30 61.18 -15.59
CA GLU A 214 -6.44 62.44 -14.84
C GLU A 214 -5.15 63.24 -14.86
N ALA A 215 -4.00 62.60 -14.60
CA ALA A 215 -2.69 63.25 -14.65
C ALA A 215 -2.38 63.84 -16.04
N ILE A 216 -2.76 63.16 -17.13
CA ILE A 216 -2.59 63.70 -18.49
C ILE A 216 -3.49 64.91 -18.75
N LYS A 217 -4.73 64.88 -18.28
CA LYS A 217 -5.64 66.03 -18.42
C LYS A 217 -5.13 67.25 -17.66
N GLU A 218 -4.60 67.06 -16.45
CA GLU A 218 -3.97 68.13 -15.68
C GLU A 218 -2.71 68.66 -16.36
N ALA A 219 -1.84 67.79 -16.87
CA ALA A 219 -0.65 68.20 -17.61
C ALA A 219 -0.98 68.96 -18.91
N ALA A 220 -2.02 68.54 -19.63
CA ALA A 220 -2.51 69.24 -20.83
C ALA A 220 -3.09 70.62 -20.48
N ALA A 221 -3.89 70.72 -19.41
CA ALA A 221 -4.43 72.00 -18.94
C ALA A 221 -3.32 72.97 -18.49
N ALA A 222 -2.29 72.48 -17.79
CA ALA A 222 -1.16 73.30 -17.37
C ALA A 222 -0.30 73.77 -18.55
N SER A 223 -0.09 72.92 -19.56
CA SER A 223 0.59 73.28 -20.80
C SER A 223 -0.16 74.37 -21.58
N ASP A 224 -1.49 74.30 -21.64
CA ASP A 224 -2.31 75.33 -22.27
C ASP A 224 -2.26 76.65 -21.50
N GLU A 225 -2.20 76.62 -20.17
CA GLU A 225 -2.07 77.81 -19.32
C GLU A 225 -0.68 78.47 -19.45
N GLU A 226 0.39 77.69 -19.54
CA GLU A 226 1.75 78.18 -19.79
C GLU A 226 1.89 78.77 -21.21
N ASN A 227 1.30 78.11 -22.21
CA ASN A 227 1.26 78.64 -23.58
C ASN A 227 0.43 79.93 -23.66
N PHE A 228 -0.68 80.02 -22.92
CA PHE A 228 -1.49 81.23 -22.86
C PHE A 228 -0.76 82.38 -22.14
N ALA A 229 -0.03 82.09 -21.06
CA ALA A 229 0.80 83.06 -20.35
C ALA A 229 1.97 83.58 -21.22
N ASN A 230 2.57 82.70 -22.02
CA ASN A 230 3.63 83.08 -22.98
C ASN A 230 3.09 83.89 -24.17
N VAL A 231 1.87 83.63 -24.64
CA VAL A 231 1.24 84.48 -25.67
C VAL A 231 0.89 85.87 -25.10
N LEU A 232 0.38 85.94 -23.86
CA LEU A 232 0.08 87.20 -23.19
C LEU A 232 1.33 88.04 -22.89
N SER A 233 2.47 87.41 -22.58
CA SER A 233 3.72 88.16 -22.36
C SER A 233 4.28 88.73 -23.66
N ILE A 234 4.14 88.01 -24.79
CA ILE A 234 4.53 88.50 -26.11
C ILE A 234 3.64 89.67 -26.56
N GLU A 235 2.31 89.61 -26.35
CA GLU A 235 1.41 90.73 -26.67
C GLU A 235 1.65 91.95 -25.75
N ALA A 236 2.03 91.75 -24.49
CA ALA A 236 2.36 92.85 -23.58
C ALA A 236 3.64 93.59 -24.00
N GLU A 237 4.65 92.88 -24.50
CA GLU A 237 5.91 93.47 -24.98
C GLU A 237 5.70 94.26 -26.29
N GLU A 238 4.82 93.80 -27.18
CA GLU A 238 4.51 94.48 -28.43
C GLU A 238 3.70 95.78 -28.24
N THR A 239 3.09 95.97 -27.06
CA THR A 239 2.34 97.19 -26.73
C THR A 239 3.20 98.28 -26.09
N GLU A 240 4.41 97.97 -25.59
CA GLU A 240 5.36 98.95 -25.03
C GLU A 240 6.33 99.51 -26.08
N GLU A 241 6.40 98.95 -27.30
CA GLU A 241 7.26 99.42 -28.40
C GLU A 241 6.57 100.39 -29.39
N LYS A 242 5.42 100.98 -29.02
CA LYS A 242 4.76 102.06 -29.77
C LYS A 242 4.58 103.31 -28.94
#